data_AF-X1LSV1-F1
#
_entry.id   AF-X1LSV1-F1
#
_cell.length_a   1.000
_cell.length_b   1.000
_cell.length_c   1.000
_cell.angle_alpha   90.00
_cell.angle_beta   90.00
_cell.angle_gamma   90.00
#
_symmetry.space_group_name_H-M   'P 1'
#
loop_
_entity.id
_entity.type
_entity.pdbx_description
1 polymer ?
#
loop_
_entity_poly.entity_id
_entity_poly.type
_entity_poly.pdbx_seq_one_letter_code
_entity_poly.pdbx_strand_id
1 'polypeptide(L)'
;MGNVLSQFYSVIAKSVEDTTNKFGYNTILCNGDENPEKELNYLKVLKSNRVDGIILTPTGKNSEYIQHLINSRTKVVLLDRLVEGVDCDAVLVDNANGAYKAVKHL
;
A
#
# COMPACT_ATOMS: atom_id res chain seq x y z
N MET A 1 -9.25 -7.41 -5.52
CA MET A 1 -9.60 -6.15 -6.20
C MET A 1 -9.15 -4.94 -5.40
N GLY A 2 -8.05 -4.31 -5.81
CA GLY A 2 -7.54 -3.03 -5.28
C GLY A 2 -7.40 -2.01 -6.40
N ASN A 3 -8.31 -1.04 -6.45
CA ASN A 3 -8.35 0.03 -7.46
C ASN A 3 -8.83 1.30 -6.77
N VAL A 4 -8.25 2.46 -7.09
CA VAL A 4 -8.65 3.79 -6.59
C VAL A 4 -10.14 4.10 -6.81
N LEU A 5 -10.78 3.50 -7.82
CA LEU A 5 -12.23 3.64 -8.07
C LEU A 5 -13.11 2.83 -7.12
N SER A 6 -12.54 1.86 -6.40
CA SER A 6 -13.26 1.18 -5.33
C SER A 6 -13.43 2.16 -4.17
N GLN A 7 -14.67 2.31 -3.71
CA GLN A 7 -15.03 3.21 -2.61
C GLN A 7 -14.15 3.02 -1.37
N PHE A 8 -13.72 1.79 -1.09
CA PHE A 8 -12.79 1.48 0.00
C PHE A 8 -11.44 2.19 -0.19
N TYR A 9 -10.81 2.04 -1.35
CA TYR A 9 -9.50 2.62 -1.63
C TYR A 9 -9.56 4.12 -1.89
N SER A 10 -10.66 4.66 -2.43
CA SER A 10 -10.82 6.12 -2.57
C SER A 10 -10.85 6.82 -1.22
N VAL A 11 -11.58 6.26 -0.23
CA VAL A 11 -11.65 6.81 1.13
C VAL A 11 -10.29 6.75 1.82
N ILE A 12 -9.57 5.64 1.66
CA ILE A 12 -8.20 5.49 2.17
C ILE A 12 -7.28 6.53 1.53
N ALA A 13 -7.26 6.63 0.20
CA ALA A 13 -6.40 7.57 -0.52
C ALA A 13 -6.67 9.02 -0.08
N LYS A 14 -7.94 9.40 0.08
CA LYS A 14 -8.33 10.70 0.62
C LYS A 14 -7.85 10.89 2.06
N SER A 15 -8.06 9.91 2.93
CA SER A 15 -7.67 10.01 4.35
C SER A 15 -6.15 10.12 4.50
N VAL A 16 -5.40 9.42 3.66
CA VAL A 16 -3.94 9.53 3.57
C VAL A 16 -3.56 10.95 3.13
N GLU A 17 -4.13 11.46 2.03
CA GLU A 17 -3.84 12.81 1.53
C GLU A 17 -4.17 13.90 2.55
N ASP A 18 -5.38 13.88 3.13
CA ASP A 18 -5.81 14.81 4.18
C ASP A 18 -4.85 14.79 5.39
N THR A 19 -4.28 13.63 5.71
CA THR A 19 -3.34 13.48 6.83
C THR A 19 -1.95 14.00 6.46
N THR A 20 -1.39 13.54 5.34
CA THR A 20 -0.05 13.94 4.89
C THR A 20 0.04 15.45 4.65
N ASN A 21 -1.03 16.04 4.11
CA ASN A 21 -1.12 17.48 3.86
C ASN A 21 -1.01 18.29 5.17
N LYS A 22 -1.64 17.84 6.26
CA LYS A 22 -1.51 18.48 7.60
C LYS A 22 -0.08 18.48 8.14
N PHE A 23 0.76 17.55 7.67
CA PHE A 23 2.17 17.45 8.02
C PHE A 23 3.10 18.07 6.97
N GLY A 24 2.56 18.75 5.95
CA GLY A 24 3.34 19.43 4.90
C GLY A 24 3.88 18.51 3.81
N TYR A 25 3.39 17.27 3.72
CA TYR A 25 3.77 16.33 2.66
C TYR A 25 2.83 16.44 1.46
N ASN A 26 3.40 16.26 0.27
CA ASN A 26 2.65 16.10 -0.98
C ASN A 26 2.47 14.62 -1.30
N THR A 27 1.28 14.25 -1.81
CA THR A 27 0.96 12.85 -2.13
C THR A 27 0.88 12.63 -3.63
N ILE A 28 1.57 11.58 -4.11
CA ILE A 28 1.45 11.09 -5.48
C ILE A 28 0.58 9.84 -5.46
N LEU A 29 -0.58 9.89 -6.11
CA LEU A 29 -1.50 8.75 -6.19
C LEU A 29 -1.20 7.92 -7.44
N CYS A 30 -0.97 6.62 -7.25
CA CYS A 30 -0.75 5.66 -8.33
C CYS A 30 -1.84 4.58 -8.30
N ASN A 31 -2.47 4.30 -9.44
CA ASN A 31 -3.45 3.22 -9.55
C ASN A 31 -2.82 1.98 -10.19
N GLY A 32 -2.56 0.96 -9.38
CA GLY A 32 -1.92 -0.28 -9.84
C GLY A 32 -2.84 -1.26 -10.58
N ASP A 33 -4.17 -1.13 -10.47
CA ASP A 33 -5.18 -2.05 -11.06
C ASP A 33 -4.89 -3.55 -10.81
N GLU A 34 -4.31 -3.90 -9.66
CA GLU A 34 -3.81 -5.26 -9.35
C GLU A 34 -2.84 -5.86 -10.38
N ASN A 35 -2.20 -5.02 -11.19
CA ASN A 35 -1.25 -5.45 -12.21
C ASN A 35 0.20 -5.32 -11.69
N PRO A 36 0.95 -6.45 -11.54
CA PRO A 36 2.32 -6.44 -11.03
C PRO A 36 3.30 -5.59 -11.85
N GLU A 37 3.14 -5.54 -13.16
CA GLU A 37 4.02 -4.75 -14.03
C GLU A 37 3.76 -3.25 -13.86
N LYS A 38 2.48 -2.85 -13.76
CA LYS A 38 2.13 -1.45 -13.44
C LYS A 38 2.65 -1.05 -12.07
N GLU A 39 2.46 -1.91 -11.06
CA GLU A 39 3.00 -1.69 -9.70
C GLU A 39 4.51 -1.47 -9.75
N LEU A 40 5.26 -2.37 -10.40
CA LEU A 40 6.71 -2.25 -10.52
C LEU A 40 7.14 -0.95 -11.22
N ASN A 41 6.43 -0.55 -12.27
CA ASN A 41 6.69 0.70 -12.97
C ASN A 41 6.45 1.92 -12.08
N TYR A 42 5.35 1.95 -11.31
CA TYR A 42 5.11 3.03 -10.36
C TYR A 42 6.14 3.07 -9.24
N LEU A 43 6.55 1.93 -8.69
CA LEU A 43 7.61 1.85 -7.69
C LEU A 43 8.93 2.44 -8.22
N LYS A 44 9.29 2.17 -9.48
CA LYS A 44 10.46 2.77 -10.15
C LYS A 44 10.33 4.28 -10.34
N VAL A 45 9.13 4.76 -10.70
CA VAL A 45 8.84 6.19 -10.87
C VAL A 45 8.93 6.92 -9.53
N LEU A 46 8.33 6.38 -8.47
CA LEU A 46 8.37 6.95 -7.12
C LEU A 46 9.81 7.00 -6.60
N LYS A 47 10.59 5.94 -6.80
CA LYS A 47 12.03 5.93 -6.47
C LYS A 47 12.79 7.02 -7.22
N SER A 48 12.55 7.16 -8.52
CA SER A 48 13.21 8.18 -9.36
C SER A 48 12.85 9.60 -8.94
N ASN A 49 11.62 9.81 -8.46
CA ASN A 49 11.16 11.08 -7.88
C ASN A 49 11.66 11.32 -6.45
N ARG A 50 12.46 10.40 -5.88
CA ARG A 50 13.04 10.51 -4.53
C ARG A 50 11.99 10.77 -3.44
N VAL A 51 10.86 10.07 -3.50
CA VAL A 51 9.84 10.18 -2.46
C VAL A 51 10.39 9.76 -1.09
N ASP A 52 9.93 10.43 -0.04
CA ASP A 52 10.35 10.13 1.34
C ASP A 52 9.82 8.78 1.83
N GLY A 53 8.65 8.36 1.33
CA GLY A 53 8.04 7.08 1.67
C GLY A 53 6.93 6.66 0.71
N ILE A 54 6.52 5.41 0.83
CA ILE A 54 5.52 4.76 -0.02
C ILE A 54 4.54 4.00 0.88
N ILE A 55 3.25 4.26 0.70
CA ILE A 55 2.17 3.42 1.21
C ILE A 55 1.73 2.53 0.05
N LEU A 56 1.87 1.22 0.19
CA LEU A 56 1.67 0.26 -0.89
C LEU A 56 0.54 -0.72 -0.54
N THR A 57 -0.42 -0.85 -1.45
CA THR A 57 -1.39 -1.96 -1.48
C THR A 57 -0.89 -3.00 -2.48
N PRO A 58 -0.17 -4.05 -2.04
CA PRO A 58 0.67 -4.82 -2.93
C PRO A 58 -0.10 -5.86 -3.75
N THR A 59 0.39 -6.14 -4.95
CA THR A 59 -0.01 -7.31 -5.76
C THR A 59 0.55 -8.63 -5.22
N GLY A 60 1.57 -8.56 -4.37
CA GLY A 60 2.28 -9.71 -3.81
C GLY A 60 3.35 -10.32 -4.72
N LYS A 61 3.63 -9.70 -5.88
CA LYS A 61 4.56 -10.24 -6.89
C LYS A 61 5.93 -9.56 -6.96
N ASN A 62 6.10 -8.40 -6.34
CA ASN A 62 7.30 -7.57 -6.47
C ASN A 62 8.16 -7.52 -5.17
N SER A 63 8.18 -8.60 -4.38
CA SER A 63 8.88 -8.65 -3.08
C SER A 63 10.34 -8.19 -3.16
N GLU A 64 11.10 -8.68 -4.15
CA GLU A 64 12.51 -8.33 -4.34
C GLU A 64 12.72 -6.82 -4.55
N TYR A 65 11.88 -6.19 -5.36
CA TYR A 65 12.00 -4.76 -5.64
C TYR A 65 11.56 -3.91 -4.45
N ILE A 66 10.53 -4.35 -3.72
CA ILE A 66 10.09 -3.71 -2.48
C ILE A 66 11.21 -3.77 -1.43
N GLN A 67 11.85 -4.93 -1.27
CA GLN A 67 13.00 -5.08 -0.36
C GLN A 67 14.18 -4.22 -0.80
N HIS A 68 14.42 -4.10 -2.12
CA HIS A 68 15.44 -3.20 -2.65
C HIS A 68 15.16 -1.73 -2.30
N LEU A 69 13.90 -1.27 -2.34
CA LEU A 69 13.53 0.09 -1.93
C LEU A 69 13.84 0.33 -0.45
N ILE A 70 13.44 -0.62 0.41
CA ILE A 70 13.69 -0.57 1.85
C ILE A 70 15.19 -0.50 2.13
N ASN A 71 15.98 -1.37 1.48
CA ASN A 71 17.44 -1.38 1.62
C ASN A 71 18.09 -0.08 1.12
N SER A 72 17.45 0.60 0.16
CA SER A 72 17.86 1.93 -0.32
C SER A 72 17.36 3.10 0.55
N ARG A 73 16.83 2.81 1.74
CA ARG A 73 16.32 3.74 2.76
C ARG A 73 14.99 4.44 2.42
N THR A 74 14.28 4.00 1.38
CA THR A 74 12.89 4.42 1.15
C THR A 74 12.00 3.76 2.20
N LYS A 75 11.19 4.54 2.91
CA LYS A 75 10.23 3.99 3.87
C LYS A 75 9.05 3.38 3.13
N VAL A 76 8.72 2.12 3.42
CA VAL A 76 7.58 1.43 2.81
C VAL A 76 6.69 0.92 3.93
N VAL A 77 5.38 1.18 3.80
CA VAL A 77 4.35 0.61 4.67
C VAL A 77 3.34 -0.12 3.80
N LEU A 78 3.05 -1.38 4.13
CA LEU A 78 2.05 -2.17 3.42
C LEU A 78 0.65 -1.89 3.96
N LEU A 79 -0.34 -1.95 3.09
CA LEU A 79 -1.75 -1.80 3.43
C LEU A 79 -2.56 -2.96 2.83
N ASP A 80 -3.57 -3.43 3.56
CA ASP A 80 -4.52 -4.49 3.16
C ASP A 80 -3.89 -5.89 3.06
N ARG A 81 -2.67 -6.01 2.55
CA ARG A 81 -1.99 -7.29 2.29
C ARG A 81 -0.51 -7.25 2.65
N LEU A 82 -0.01 -8.39 3.09
CA LEU A 82 1.41 -8.63 3.27
C LEU A 82 2.05 -9.10 1.96
N VAL A 83 3.38 -8.95 1.88
CA VAL A 83 4.20 -9.54 0.83
C VAL A 83 5.21 -10.47 1.50
N GLU A 84 5.25 -11.73 1.07
CA GLU A 84 6.21 -12.70 1.60
C GLU A 84 7.65 -12.26 1.30
N GLY A 85 8.53 -12.42 2.29
CA GLY A 85 9.94 -12.04 2.17
C GLY A 85 10.23 -10.54 2.24
N VAL A 86 9.24 -9.72 2.59
CA VAL A 86 9.42 -8.27 2.82
C VAL A 86 9.25 -7.97 4.31
N ASP A 87 10.29 -7.42 4.93
CA ASP A 87 10.24 -6.98 6.34
C ASP A 87 9.99 -5.47 6.41
N CYS A 88 8.73 -5.09 6.65
CA CYS A 88 8.31 -3.70 6.84
C CYS A 88 7.00 -3.59 7.60
N ASP A 89 6.69 -2.38 8.07
CA ASP A 89 5.43 -2.10 8.75
C ASP A 89 4.23 -2.35 7.84
N ALA A 90 3.13 -2.84 8.42
CA ALA A 90 1.90 -3.09 7.70
C ALA A 90 0.68 -2.67 8.52
N VAL A 91 -0.33 -2.14 7.84
CA VAL A 91 -1.65 -1.83 8.40
C VAL A 91 -2.67 -2.78 7.78
N LEU A 92 -3.22 -3.68 8.59
CA LEU A 92 -4.10 -4.77 8.16
C LEU A 92 -5.41 -4.77 8.96
N VAL A 93 -6.46 -5.34 8.35
CA VAL A 93 -7.71 -5.65 9.05
C VAL A 93 -7.63 -7.07 9.62
N ASP A 94 -8.12 -7.25 10.85
CA ASP A 94 -8.28 -8.58 11.48
C ASP A 94 -9.47 -9.32 10.87
N ASN A 95 -9.26 -9.82 9.64
CA ASN A 95 -10.28 -10.49 8.84
C ASN A 95 -10.76 -11.79 9.48
N ALA A 96 -9.89 -12.51 10.21
CA ALA A 96 -10.23 -13.77 10.85
C ALA A 96 -11.24 -13.57 11.99
N ASN A 97 -10.96 -12.63 12.89
CA ASN A 97 -11.88 -12.28 13.97
C ASN A 97 -13.17 -11.64 13.44
N GLY A 98 -13.06 -10.81 12.38
CA GLY A 98 -14.22 -10.24 11.69
C GLY A 98 -15.17 -11.32 11.16
N ALA A 99 -14.64 -12.29 10.43
CA ALA A 99 -15.41 -13.43 9.91
C ALA A 99 -15.97 -14.31 11.02
N TYR A 100 -15.18 -14.61 12.06
CA TYR A 100 -15.64 -15.38 13.21
C TYR A 100 -16.81 -14.71 13.92
N LYS A 101 -16.71 -13.39 14.18
CA LYS A 101 -17.82 -12.61 14.75
C LYS A 101 -19.04 -12.71 13.83
N ALA A 102 -18.90 -12.45 12.53
CA ALA A 102 -20.03 -12.52 11.60
C ALA A 102 -20.77 -13.87 11.65
N VAL A 103 -20.03 -14.99 11.61
CA VAL A 103 -20.63 -16.34 11.67
C VAL A 103 -21.26 -16.63 13.03
N LYS A 104 -20.66 -16.18 14.14
CA LYS A 104 -21.19 -16.40 15.50
C LYS A 104 -22.53 -15.69 15.76
N HIS A 105 -22.83 -14.62 15.03
CA HIS A 105 -24.08 -13.86 15.21
C HIS A 105 -25.24 -14.38 14.33
N LEU A 106 -25.00 -15.44 13.54
CA LEU A 106 -26.04 -16.19 12.82
C LEU A 106 -26.64 -17.28 13.71
#